data_AF-A0A968N5G8-F1
#
_entry.id   AF-A0A968N5G8-F1
#
_cell.length_a   1.000
_cell.length_b   1.000
_cell.length_c   1.000
_cell.angle_alpha   90.00
_cell.angle_beta   90.00
_cell.angle_gamma   90.00
#
_symmetry.space_group_name_H-M   'P 1'
#
loop_
_entity.id
_entity.type
_entity.pdbx_description
1 polymer ?
#
loop_
_entity_poly.entity_id
_entity_poly.type
_entity_poly.pdbx_seq_one_letter_code
_entity_poly.pdbx_strand_id
1 'polypeptide(L)'
;MQSVKLKSCSNSDGVLHLDIPVGLANQELEIVVVFQTVGRLSKAAEPVSRDWPPGFFERTAGCIQDDSFIRHPQGEFDERETLD
;
A
#
# COMPACT_ATOMS: atom_id res chain seq x y z
N MET A 1 2.10 -12.03 -27.17
CA MET A 1 2.43 -12.03 -25.73
C MET A 1 1.62 -13.13 -25.08
N GLN A 2 2.25 -14.25 -24.71
CA GLN A 2 1.60 -15.35 -24.00
C GLN A 2 1.95 -15.24 -22.52
N SER A 3 0.96 -15.31 -21.64
CA SER A 3 1.17 -15.25 -20.18
C SER A 3 0.97 -16.63 -19.57
N VAL A 4 1.97 -17.06 -18.79
CA VAL A 4 1.93 -18.32 -18.04
C VAL A 4 1.89 -17.98 -16.56
N LYS A 5 0.83 -18.42 -15.86
CA LYS A 5 0.66 -18.18 -14.41
C LYS A 5 1.20 -19.38 -13.63
N LEU A 6 2.32 -19.20 -12.95
CA LEU A 6 2.97 -20.22 -12.12
C LEU A 6 2.91 -19.81 -10.64
N LYS A 7 2.60 -20.76 -9.76
CA LYS A 7 2.67 -20.57 -8.31
C LYS A 7 3.70 -21.56 -7.77
N SER A 8 4.80 -21.05 -7.23
CA SER A 8 5.88 -21.86 -6.65
C SER A 8 6.41 -21.16 -5.40
N CYS A 9 6.98 -21.94 -4.47
CA CYS A 9 7.58 -21.45 -3.25
C CYS A 9 9.10 -21.44 -3.41
N SER A 10 9.78 -20.40 -2.90
CA SER A 10 11.23 -20.39 -2.85
C SER A 10 11.72 -21.42 -1.83
N ASN A 11 12.82 -22.11 -2.16
CA ASN A 11 13.47 -23.04 -1.25
C ASN A 11 14.11 -22.30 -0.06
N SER A 12 14.61 -23.05 0.93
CA SER A 12 15.31 -22.51 2.12
C SER A 12 16.48 -21.59 1.77
N ASP A 13 17.05 -21.75 0.58
CA ASP A 13 18.24 -21.03 0.12
C ASP A 13 17.88 -19.73 -0.62
N GLY A 14 16.60 -19.36 -0.67
CA GLY A 14 16.12 -18.12 -1.30
C GLY A 14 16.01 -18.16 -2.82
N VAL A 15 16.25 -19.32 -3.44
CA VAL A 15 16.15 -19.51 -4.89
C VAL A 15 14.76 -20.03 -5.27
N LEU A 16 14.14 -19.40 -6.29
CA LEU A 16 12.90 -19.85 -6.91
C LEU A 16 13.23 -20.50 -8.26
N HIS A 17 12.99 -21.81 -8.36
CA HIS A 17 13.11 -22.53 -9.63
C HIS A 17 11.79 -22.46 -10.40
N LEU A 18 11.86 -22.02 -11.66
CA LEU A 18 10.71 -21.92 -12.56
C LEU A 18 10.96 -22.79 -13.80
N ASP A 19 10.18 -23.85 -13.95
CA ASP A 19 10.15 -24.67 -15.17
C ASP A 19 9.06 -24.13 -16.09
N ILE A 20 9.45 -23.47 -17.19
CA ILE A 20 8.53 -22.89 -18.17
C ILE A 20 8.49 -23.83 -19.40
N PRO A 21 7.42 -24.63 -19.59
CA PRO A 21 7.29 -25.45 -20.79
C PRO A 21 6.97 -24.55 -21.98
N VAL A 22 7.98 -24.25 -22.79
CA VAL A 22 7.83 -23.35 -23.94
C VAL A 22 7.35 -24.06 -25.20
N GLY A 23 7.45 -25.40 -25.29
CA GLY A 23 6.99 -26.17 -26.45
C GLY A 23 7.64 -25.81 -27.80
N LEU A 24 8.65 -24.93 -27.78
CA LEU A 24 9.34 -24.39 -28.93
C LEU A 24 10.78 -24.91 -28.89
N ALA A 25 11.15 -25.72 -29.87
CA ALA A 25 12.52 -26.18 -30.05
C ALA A 25 13.29 -25.21 -30.96
N ASN A 26 14.55 -24.92 -30.62
CA ASN A 26 15.50 -24.14 -31.44
C ASN A 26 15.06 -22.71 -31.75
N GLN A 27 14.48 -22.01 -30.78
CA GLN A 27 14.13 -20.60 -30.90
C GLN A 27 14.71 -19.82 -29.73
N GLU A 28 15.19 -18.61 -30.01
CA GLU A 28 15.65 -17.67 -28.99
C GLU A 28 14.42 -16.98 -28.38
N LEU A 29 14.34 -16.98 -27.05
CA LEU A 29 13.21 -16.45 -26.30
C LEU A 29 13.70 -15.37 -25.34
N GLU A 30 13.18 -14.16 -25.49
CA GLU A 30 13.35 -13.08 -24.52
C GLU A 30 12.27 -13.22 -23.43
N ILE A 31 12.69 -13.37 -22.17
CA ILE A 31 11.80 -13.59 -21.03
C ILE A 31 11.95 -12.46 -20.02
N VAL A 32 10.86 -11.75 -19.75
CA VAL A 32 10.78 -10.75 -18.67
C VAL A 32 10.03 -11.37 -17.49
N VAL A 33 10.72 -11.56 -16.37
CA VAL A 33 10.14 -12.09 -15.13
C VAL A 33 9.81 -10.93 -14.20
N VAL A 34 8.52 -10.71 -13.94
CA VAL A 34 8.04 -9.76 -12.93
C VAL A 34 7.47 -10.57 -11.77
N PHE A 35 8.08 -10.48 -10.59
CA PHE A 35 7.58 -11.14 -9.39
C PHE A 35 7.03 -10.11 -8.40
N GLN A 36 5.94 -10.50 -7.73
CA GLN A 36 5.34 -9.74 -6.63
C GLN A 36 5.28 -10.67 -5.42
N THR A 37 5.70 -10.16 -4.26
CA THR A 37 5.64 -10.92 -3.02
C THR A 37 4.19 -11.08 -2.57
N VAL A 38 3.62 -12.27 -2.79
CA VAL A 38 2.31 -12.65 -2.26
C VAL A 38 2.43 -13.12 -0.81
N GLY A 39 2.92 -12.23 0.05
CA GLY A 39 2.79 -12.25 1.51
C GLY A 39 3.39 -13.41 2.31
N ARG A 40 4.32 -13.07 3.22
CA ARG A 40 4.21 -13.50 4.63
C ARG A 40 4.15 -12.22 5.45
N LEU A 41 2.95 -11.88 5.96
CA LEU A 41 2.78 -10.94 7.05
C LEU A 41 3.42 -11.57 8.31
N SER A 42 4.74 -11.66 8.37
CA SER A 42 5.37 -11.47 9.66
C SER A 42 5.13 -10.02 9.99
N LYS A 43 4.46 -9.80 11.11
CA LYS A 43 4.31 -8.56 11.86
C LYS A 43 5.69 -8.01 12.25
N ALA A 44 6.58 -7.82 11.27
CA ALA A 44 7.73 -6.95 11.41
C ALA A 44 7.10 -5.58 11.59
N ALA A 45 7.44 -4.92 12.68
CA ALA A 45 7.10 -3.52 12.86
C ALA A 45 7.65 -2.78 11.65
N GLU A 46 6.78 -2.50 10.68
CA GLU A 46 6.96 -1.46 9.68
C GLU A 46 7.58 -0.26 10.42
N PRO A 47 8.66 0.36 9.90
CA PRO A 47 9.18 1.58 10.52
C PRO A 47 7.98 2.51 10.61
N VAL A 48 7.53 2.82 11.85
CA VAL A 48 6.21 3.40 12.14
C VAL A 48 5.94 4.46 11.08
N SER A 49 5.14 4.08 10.08
CA SER A 49 4.88 5.00 9.00
C SER A 49 4.21 6.20 9.65
N ARG A 50 4.55 7.41 9.22
CA ARG A 50 3.81 8.61 9.65
C ARG A 50 2.37 8.61 9.10
N ASP A 51 1.98 7.53 8.43
CA ASP A 51 0.61 7.29 7.99
C ASP A 51 -0.32 7.07 9.18
N TRP A 52 -1.57 7.41 8.96
CA TRP A 52 -2.64 7.18 9.93
C TRP A 52 -2.85 5.68 10.13
N PRO A 53 -3.14 5.23 11.38
CA PRO A 53 -3.44 3.83 11.63
C PRO A 53 -4.58 3.33 10.73
N PRO A 54 -4.55 2.06 10.28
CA PRO A 54 -5.66 1.49 9.53
C PRO A 54 -7.00 1.68 10.26
N GLY A 55 -8.01 2.14 9.53
CA GLY A 55 -9.34 2.41 10.08
C GLY A 55 -9.44 3.68 10.92
N PHE A 56 -8.41 4.54 10.97
CA PHE A 56 -8.43 5.75 11.80
C PHE A 56 -9.56 6.69 11.39
N PHE A 57 -9.72 6.98 10.10
CA PHE A 57 -10.75 7.91 9.61
C PHE A 57 -12.17 7.36 9.84
N GLU A 58 -12.39 6.08 9.55
CA GLU A 58 -13.67 5.40 9.74
C GLU A 58 -14.09 5.35 11.22
N ARG A 59 -13.13 5.19 12.13
CA ARG A 59 -13.39 5.21 13.57
C ARG A 59 -13.49 6.60 14.18
N THR A 60 -12.90 7.62 13.55
CA THR A 60 -12.80 8.98 14.12
C THR A 60 -13.90 9.89 13.58
N ALA A 61 -14.28 9.76 12.31
CA ALA A 61 -15.33 10.56 11.71
C ALA A 61 -16.66 10.31 12.44
N GLY A 62 -17.18 11.33 13.12
CA GLY A 62 -18.45 11.27 13.85
C GLY A 62 -18.42 10.45 15.14
N CYS A 63 -17.25 10.18 15.72
CA CYS A 63 -17.14 9.43 16.97
C CYS A 63 -17.56 10.22 18.21
N ILE A 64 -17.56 11.56 18.13
CA ILE A 64 -18.06 12.45 19.17
C ILE A 64 -19.47 12.86 18.76
N GLN A 65 -20.46 12.40 19.52
CA GLN A 65 -21.89 12.62 19.24
C GLN A 65 -22.63 13.23 20.44
N ASP A 66 -21.90 13.55 21.51
CA ASP A 66 -22.49 14.16 22.69
C ASP A 66 -22.63 15.69 22.52
N ASP A 67 -23.49 16.28 23.34
CA ASP A 67 -23.86 17.70 23.27
C ASP A 67 -22.69 18.65 23.58
N SER A 68 -21.53 18.15 24.05
CA SER A 68 -20.33 18.98 24.25
C SER A 68 -19.58 19.26 22.95
N PHE A 69 -19.83 18.51 21.88
CA PHE A 69 -19.18 18.70 20.59
C PHE A 69 -19.77 19.88 19.83
N ILE A 70 -19.46 21.08 20.32
CA ILE A 70 -19.95 22.35 19.78
C ILE A 70 -18.80 23.14 19.16
N ARG A 71 -19.16 23.99 18.19
CA ARG A 71 -18.21 24.98 17.64
C ARG A 71 -18.05 26.12 18.64
N HIS A 72 -16.82 26.33 19.12
CA HIS A 72 -16.49 27.45 19.99
C HIS A 72 -16.45 28.79 19.20
N PRO A 73 -16.60 29.94 19.90
CA PRO A 73 -16.44 31.27 19.30
C PRO A 73 -15.09 31.40 18.59
N GLN A 74 -15.09 31.96 17.38
CA GLN A 74 -13.88 32.04 16.53
C GLN A 74 -13.07 33.33 16.71
N GLY A 75 -13.52 34.25 17.57
CA GLY A 75 -12.88 35.55 17.76
C GLY A 75 -13.14 36.51 16.60
N GLU A 76 -12.48 37.66 16.65
CA GLU A 76 -12.48 38.65 15.57
C GLU A 76 -11.51 38.24 14.47
N PHE A 77 -11.80 38.64 13.23
CA PHE A 77 -10.89 38.45 12.12
C PHE A 77 -9.75 39.45 12.18
N ASP A 78 -8.57 39.07 11.68
CA ASP A 78 -7.50 40.02 11.44
C ASP A 78 -7.90 41.01 10.34
N GLU A 79 -7.80 42.30 10.65
CA GLU A 79 -7.97 43.36 9.66
C GLU A 79 -6.73 43.41 8.75
N ARG A 80 -6.96 43.36 7.43
CA ARG A 80 -5.88 43.54 6.45
C ARG A 80 -5.57 45.03 6.31
N GLU A 81 -4.30 45.36 6.06
CA GLU A 81 -3.90 46.74 5.73
C GLU A 81 -4.68 47.27 4.52
N THR A 82 -5.06 48.55 4.59
CA THR A 82 -5.67 49.28 3.48
C THR A 82 -4.65 49.48 2.36
N LEU A 83 -5.11 49.36 1.12
CA LEU A 83 -4.28 49.67 -0.05
C LEU A 83 -4.30 51.19 -0.27
N ASP A 84 -3.14 51.83 -0.12
CA ASP A 84 -2.89 53.23 -0.53
C ASP A 84 -2.75 53.36 -2.05
#